data_AF-A0AAV0RV57-F1
#
_entry.id   AF-A0AAV0RV57-F1
#
_cell.length_a   1.000
_cell.length_b   1.000
_cell.length_c   1.000
_cell.angle_alpha   90.00
_cell.angle_beta   90.00
_cell.angle_gamma   90.00
#
_symmetry.space_group_name_H-M   'P 1'
#
loop_
_entity.id
_entity.type
_entity.pdbx_description
1 polymer ?
#
loop_
_entity_poly.entity_id
_entity_poly.type
_entity_poly.pdbx_seq_one_letter_code
_entity_poly.pdbx_strand_id
1 'polypeptide(L)' 'MSPKDGDLQSKTMLLNGIQLQLTEKEGIPNLQPIRSRLSSPLYISSLSISFIVFPNFDSPACA' A
#
# COMPACT_ATOMS: atom_id res chain seq x y z
N MET A 1 -3.21 2.55 1.19
CA MET A 1 -4.51 1.92 1.48
C MET A 1 -5.53 3.00 1.70
N SER A 2 -6.60 2.99 0.91
CA SER A 2 -7.73 3.89 1.03
C SER A 2 -9.04 3.09 0.94
N PRO A 3 -10.13 3.56 1.56
CA PRO A 3 -11.43 2.97 1.35
C PRO A 3 -11.88 3.14 -0.09
N LYS A 4 -12.63 2.18 -0.61
CA LYS A 4 -13.26 2.29 -1.93
C LYS A 4 -14.21 3.50 -1.94
N ASP A 5 -14.11 4.29 -3.00
CA ASP A 5 -14.92 5.50 -3.25
C ASP A 5 -14.80 6.58 -2.16
N GLY A 6 -13.79 6.51 -1.28
CA GLY A 6 -13.61 7.45 -0.17
C GLY A 6 -14.56 7.22 1.01
N ASP A 7 -15.40 6.18 0.97
CA ASP A 7 -16.34 5.86 2.06
C ASP A 7 -15.63 5.14 3.21
N LEU A 8 -15.43 5.83 4.33
CA LEU A 8 -14.77 5.27 5.52
C LEU A 8 -15.44 4.00 6.07
N GLN A 9 -16.73 3.77 5.77
CA GLN A 9 -17.46 2.57 6.19
C GLN A 9 -17.40 1.44 5.15
N SER A 10 -16.72 1.67 4.03
CA SER A 10 -16.53 0.66 3.00
C SER A 10 -15.80 -0.56 3.54
N LYS A 11 -16.36 -1.74 3.28
CA LYS A 11 -15.70 -3.02 3.57
C LYS A 11 -14.64 -3.39 2.54
N THR A 12 -14.45 -2.53 1.55
CA THR A 12 -13.52 -2.73 0.45
C THR A 12 -12.39 -1.72 0.53
N MET A 13 -11.15 -2.22 0.53
CA MET A 13 -9.94 -1.40 0.55
C MET A 13 -9.21 -1.46 -0.78
N LEU A 14 -8.58 -0.34 -1.14
CA LEU A 14 -7.72 -0.21 -2.31
C LEU A 14 -6.25 -0.12 -1.88
N LEU A 15 -5.39 -0.93 -2.50
CA LEU A 15 -3.93 -0.80 -2.43
C LEU A 15 -3.46 -0.05 -3.69
N ASN A 16 -2.85 1.13 -3.51
CA ASN A 16 -2.33 1.93 -4.62
C ASN A 16 -3.39 2.22 -5.71
N GLY A 17 -4.66 2.35 -5.31
CA GLY A 17 -5.80 2.55 -6.21
C GLY A 17 -6.45 1.26 -6.75
N ILE A 18 -5.85 0.09 -6.51
CA ILE A 18 -6.34 -1.21 -6.98
C ILE A 18 -7.07 -1.93 -5.85
N GLN A 19 -8.25 -2.48 -6.14
CA GLN A 19 -9.04 -3.17 -5.14
C GLN A 19 -8.36 -4.46 -4.65
N LEU A 20 -8.26 -4.60 -3.33
CA LEU A 20 -7.88 -5.85 -2.70
C LEU A 20 -9.10 -6.78 -2.72
N GLN A 21 -9.04 -7.81 -3.55
CA GLN A 21 -10.03 -8.88 -3.61
C GLN A 21 -9.31 -10.22 -3.60
N LEU A 22 -9.85 -11.18 -2.86
CA LEU A 22 -9.40 -12.56 -2.97
C LEU A 22 -9.77 -13.09 -4.35
N THR A 23 -8.86 -13.80 -5.00
CA THR A 23 -9.15 -14.47 -6.26
C THR A 23 -9.42 -15.96 -5.97
N GLU A 24 -10.38 -16.55 -6.68
CA GLU A 24 -10.78 -17.96 -6.45
C GLU A 24 -9.63 -18.96 -6.65
N LYS A 25 -8.62 -18.59 -7.44
CA LYS A 25 -7.49 -19.47 -7.81
C LYS A 25 -6.23 -19.24 -6.98
N GLU A 26 -5.95 -18.00 -6.57
CA GLU A 26 -4.66 -17.63 -5.97
C GLU A 26 -4.78 -17.22 -4.50
N GLY A 27 -6.00 -17.12 -3.96
CA GLY A 27 -6.22 -16.77 -2.56
C GLY A 27 -5.88 -15.31 -2.29
N ILE A 28 -4.76 -15.07 -1.59
CA ILE A 28 -4.32 -13.71 -1.22
C ILE A 28 -3.83 -12.99 -2.49
N PRO A 29 -4.37 -11.80 -2.84
CA PRO A 29 -3.94 -11.08 -4.03
C PRO A 29 -2.49 -10.61 -3.90
N ASN A 30 -1.80 -10.51 -5.05
CA ASN A 30 -0.45 -9.96 -5.09
C ASN A 30 -0.45 -8.49 -4.65
N LEU A 31 0.33 -8.18 -3.61
CA LEU A 31 0.44 -6.84 -3.03
C LEU A 31 1.57 -6.06 -3.73
N GLN A 32 1.26 -5.47 -4.88
CA GLN A 32 2.27 -4.79 -5.69
C GLN A 32 2.59 -3.37 -5.17
N PRO A 33 3.88 -3.09 -4.86
CA PRO A 33 4.30 -1.75 -4.44
C PRO A 33 4.45 -0.81 -5.63
N ILE A 34 4.25 0.49 -5.40
CA ILE A 34 4.71 1.54 -6.32
C ILE A 34 6.17 1.85 -5.98
N ARG A 35 7.06 1.73 -6.97
CA ARG A 35 8.46 2.14 -6.83
C ARG A 35 8.60 3.62 -7.13
N SER A 36 9.28 4.35 -6.25
CA SER A 36 9.61 5.76 -6.43
C SER A 36 11.10 5.99 -6.13
N ARG A 37 11.63 7.13 -6.58
CA ARG A 37 13.00 7.54 -6.24
C ARG A 37 13.07 7.88 -4.75
N LEU A 38 14.19 7.56 -4.12
CA LEU A 38 14.43 7.83 -2.70
C LEU A 38 14.30 9.33 -2.35
N SER A 39 14.69 10.20 -3.28
CA SER A 39 14.66 11.66 -3.11
C SER A 39 13.28 12.29 -3.37
N SER A 40 12.29 11.51 -3.79
CA SER A 40 10.96 12.05 -4.08
C SER A 40 10.19 12.31 -2.78
N PRO A 41 9.44 13.42 -2.68
CA PRO A 41 8.54 13.62 -1.55
C PRO A 41 7.46 12.53 -1.50
N LEU A 42 7.07 12.15 -0.27
CA LEU A 42 5.96 11.23 -0.03
C LEU A 42 4.66 12.04 0.09
N TYR A 43 3.68 11.71 -0.74
CA TYR A 43 2.33 12.28 -0.65
C TYR A 43 1.38 11.22 -0.09
N ILE A 44 0.73 11.54 1.03
CA ILE A 44 -0.25 10.67 1.68
C ILE A 44 -1.59 11.40 1.65
N SER A 45 -2.62 10.73 1.12
CA SER A 45 -3.97 11.31 1.05
C SER A 45 -4.60 11.39 2.45
N SER A 46 -5.50 12.35 2.66
CA SER A 46 -6.27 12.44 3.91
C SER A 46 -7.04 11.14 4.16
N LEU A 47 -7.21 10.78 5.44
CA LEU A 47 -7.96 9.59 5.87
C LEU A 47 -7.50 8.28 5.19
N SER A 48 -6.20 8.17 4.92
CA SER A 48 -5.58 7.01 4.30
C SER A 48 -4.35 6.56 5.09
N ILE A 49 -3.92 5.32 4.85
CA ILE A 49 -2.72 4.73 5.48
C ILE A 49 -1.82 4.23 4.37
N SER A 50 -0.52 4.52 4.43
CA SER A 50 0.47 4.02 3.46
C SER A 50 1.61 3.31 4.18
N PHE A 51 2.07 2.20 3.60
CA PHE A 51 3.27 1.50 4.03
C PHE A 51 4.39 1.82 3.05
N ILE A 52 5.52 2.28 3.58
CA ILE A 52 6.69 2.65 2.81
C ILE A 52 7.81 1.69 3.18
N VAL A 53 8.36 1.03 2.17
CA VAL A 53 9.53 0.17 2.33
C VAL A 53 10.72 0.90 1.74
N PHE A 54 11.78 1.04 2.54
CA PHE A 54 13.10 1.45 2.07
C PHE A 54 13.88 0.17 1.71
N PRO A 55 13.93 -0.22 0.43
CA PRO A 55 14.68 -1.42 0.05
C PRO A 55 16.16 -1.19 0.36
N ASN A 56 16.78 -2.16 1.03
CA ASN A 56 18.19 -2.11 1.46
C ASN A 56 18.48 -0.98 2.46
N PHE A 57 17.57 -0.75 3.42
CA PHE A 57 17.81 0.16 4.53
C PHE A 57 18.95 -0.36 5.40
N ASP A 58 20.07 0.36 5.40
CA ASP A 58 21.26 0.01 6.18
C ASP A 58 21.13 0.54 7.62
N SER A 59 20.68 -0.34 8.51
CA SER A 59 20.51 -0.05 9.94
C SER A 59 21.11 -1.17 10.76
N PRO A 60 22.01 -0.88 11.72
CA PRO A 60 22.61 -1.91 12.58
C PRO A 60 21.59 -2.73 13.38
N ALA A 61 20.40 -2.20 13.64
CA ALA A 61 19.33 -2.90 14.35
C ALA A 61 18.52 -3.86 13.45
N CYS A 62 18.72 -3.82 12.14
CA CYS A 62 17.95 -4.60 11.15
C CYS A 62 18.80 -5.65 10.41
N ALA A 63 19.97 -6.00 10.97
CA ALA A 63 20.93 -6.97 10.43
C ALA A 63 20.69 -8.40 10.94
#